data_AF-A0A519KRZ5-F1
#
_entry.id   AF-A0A519KRZ5-F1
#
_cell.length_a   1.000
_cell.length_b   1.000
_cell.length_c   1.000
_cell.angle_alpha   90.00
_cell.angle_beta   90.00
_cell.angle_gamma   90.00
#
_symmetry.space_group_name_H-M   'P 1'
#
loop_
_entity.id
_entity.type
_entity.pdbx_description
1 polymer ?
#
loop_
_entity_poly.entity_id
_entity_poly.type
_entity_poly.pdbx_seq_one_letter_code
_entity_poly.pdbx_strand_id
1 'polypeptide(L)'
;MRDFKGMKRQRGRNRKPGSGGNNNANATNPNRSWDSQGPENIKVRGNAQTVYERYMQLARDASAAGDRVLAENYTQHAEHYFRVLRALQPQRPVSEIAQRELAG
;
A
#
# COMPACT_ATOMS: atom_id res chain seq x y z
N MET A 1 -10.03 -56.71 -11.88
CA MET A 1 -8.90 -55.79 -12.13
C MET A 1 -9.41 -54.60 -12.91
N ARG A 2 -9.36 -53.40 -12.32
CA ARG A 2 -9.23 -52.09 -13.00
C ARG A 2 -9.11 -50.95 -11.97
N ASP A 3 -7.87 -50.78 -11.52
CA ASP A 3 -7.08 -49.53 -11.49
C ASP A 3 -7.57 -48.32 -10.68
N PHE A 4 -7.07 -48.26 -9.44
CA PHE A 4 -6.82 -47.03 -8.68
C PHE A 4 -5.97 -46.05 -9.50
N LYS A 5 -6.59 -45.03 -10.10
CA LYS A 5 -5.90 -43.93 -10.78
C LYS A 5 -5.96 -42.66 -9.93
N GLY A 6 -4.81 -42.31 -9.34
CA GLY A 6 -4.50 -40.90 -9.09
C GLY A 6 -4.48 -40.46 -7.63
N MET A 7 -3.61 -41.08 -6.84
CA MET A 7 -3.02 -40.47 -5.64
C MET A 7 -2.17 -39.24 -6.04
N LYS A 8 -2.81 -38.12 -6.43
CA LYS A 8 -2.12 -36.83 -6.61
C LYS A 8 -2.00 -36.15 -5.26
N ARG A 9 -0.98 -36.57 -4.52
CA ARG A 9 -0.26 -35.69 -3.59
C ARG A 9 0.30 -34.54 -4.40
N GLN A 10 -0.34 -33.38 -4.34
CA GLN A 10 0.32 -32.12 -4.70
C GLN A 10 -0.03 -31.09 -3.63
N ARG A 11 0.96 -30.91 -2.73
CA ARG A 11 1.12 -29.73 -1.89
C ARG A 11 1.03 -28.48 -2.77
N GLY A 12 -0.16 -27.95 -2.92
CA GLY A 12 -0.42 -26.63 -3.50
C GLY A 12 -0.91 -25.74 -2.39
N ARG A 13 0.02 -25.06 -1.71
CA ARG A 13 -0.30 -23.89 -0.88
C ARG A 13 -1.15 -22.97 -1.73
N ASN A 14 -2.46 -22.93 -1.46
CA ASN A 14 -3.35 -21.91 -1.95
C ASN A 14 -2.96 -20.61 -1.26
N ARG A 15 -1.81 -20.05 -1.68
CA ARG A 15 -1.51 -18.64 -1.57
C ARG A 15 -2.66 -17.95 -2.28
N LYS A 16 -3.68 -17.55 -1.51
CA LYS A 16 -4.55 -16.46 -1.91
C LYS A 16 -3.61 -15.36 -2.41
N PRO A 17 -3.60 -15.03 -3.71
CA PRO A 17 -2.89 -13.86 -4.17
C PRO A 17 -3.54 -12.65 -3.49
N GLY A 18 -2.71 -11.66 -3.17
CA GLY A 18 -3.04 -10.55 -2.30
C GLY A 18 -4.46 -10.01 -2.43
N SER A 19 -5.09 -9.88 -1.28
CA SER A 19 -5.92 -8.71 -1.00
C SER A 19 -5.16 -7.46 -1.47
N GLY A 20 -5.68 -6.78 -2.49
CA GLY A 20 -5.15 -5.50 -2.95
C GLY A 20 -4.57 -5.55 -4.36
N GLY A 21 -5.38 -5.20 -5.35
CA GLY A 21 -4.86 -4.98 -6.70
C GLY A 21 -5.95 -5.01 -7.76
N ASN A 22 -6.81 -3.99 -7.81
CA ASN A 22 -7.58 -3.67 -9.02
C ASN A 22 -8.11 -2.22 -8.99
N ASN A 23 -7.21 -1.25 -8.80
CA ASN A 23 -7.51 0.19 -8.91
C ASN A 23 -6.49 0.94 -9.80
N ASN A 24 -5.89 0.26 -10.78
CA ASN A 24 -4.81 0.83 -11.60
C ASN A 24 -5.25 1.93 -12.59
N ALA A 25 -6.55 2.14 -12.82
CA ALA A 25 -7.03 3.21 -13.72
C ALA A 25 -7.17 4.58 -13.05
N ASN A 26 -7.17 4.64 -11.71
CA ASN A 26 -7.27 5.88 -10.91
C ASN A 26 -6.09 6.03 -9.93
N ALA A 27 -5.01 5.27 -10.18
CA ALA A 27 -3.82 5.20 -9.33
C ALA A 27 -2.88 6.40 -9.50
N THR A 28 -3.20 7.35 -10.39
CA THR A 28 -2.34 8.50 -10.72
C THR A 28 -2.92 9.83 -10.26
N ASN A 29 -4.12 9.86 -9.64
CA ASN A 29 -4.74 11.10 -9.20
C ASN A 29 -4.33 11.46 -7.75
N PRO A 30 -3.54 12.54 -7.53
CA PRO A 30 -3.09 12.96 -6.21
C PRO A 30 -4.20 13.44 -5.28
N ASN A 31 -5.39 13.75 -5.81
CA ASN A 31 -6.53 14.27 -5.03
C ASN A 31 -7.59 13.19 -4.77
N ARG A 32 -7.30 11.92 -5.05
CA ARG A 32 -8.24 10.83 -4.79
C ARG A 32 -8.38 10.62 -3.28
N SER A 33 -9.63 10.56 -2.81
CA SER A 33 -9.95 10.10 -1.46
C SER A 33 -9.70 8.60 -1.33
N TRP A 34 -8.86 8.23 -0.38
CA TRP A 34 -8.58 6.86 0.03
C TRP A 34 -9.35 6.54 1.32
N ASP A 35 -9.96 5.36 1.37
CA ASP A 35 -10.57 4.79 2.56
C ASP A 35 -9.66 3.63 3.02
N SER A 36 -8.84 3.89 4.03
CA SER A 36 -7.96 2.90 4.63
C SER A 36 -8.66 2.18 5.77
N GLN A 37 -8.65 0.86 5.73
CA GLN A 37 -9.12 0.01 6.82
C GLN A 37 -7.89 -0.40 7.63
N GLY A 38 -7.59 0.38 8.68
CA GLY A 38 -6.49 0.10 9.59
C GLY A 38 -6.78 -1.06 10.54
N PRO A 39 -5.76 -1.50 11.31
CA PRO A 39 -5.98 -2.44 12.41
C PRO A 39 -6.98 -1.85 13.41
N GLU A 40 -7.67 -2.72 14.17
CA GLU A 40 -8.73 -2.33 15.12
C GLU A 40 -9.94 -1.61 14.49
N ASN A 41 -10.23 -1.84 13.20
CA ASN A 41 -11.32 -1.19 12.45
C ASN A 41 -11.19 0.34 12.35
N ILE A 42 -9.99 0.90 12.55
CA ILE A 42 -9.75 2.34 12.41
C ILE A 42 -9.84 2.71 10.93
N LYS A 43 -10.94 3.36 10.56
CA LYS A 43 -11.17 3.87 9.21
C LYS A 43 -10.49 5.22 9.04
N VAL A 44 -9.36 5.24 8.34
CA VAL A 44 -8.68 6.49 7.99
C VAL A 44 -9.13 6.92 6.60
N ARG A 45 -9.87 8.02 6.53
CA ARG A 45 -10.34 8.62 5.28
C ARG A 45 -9.57 9.89 4.96
N GLY A 46 -9.19 10.07 3.70
CA GLY A 46 -8.57 11.30 3.22
C GLY A 46 -7.69 11.09 2.00
N ASN A 47 -6.91 12.10 1.62
CA ASN A 47 -5.85 11.94 0.63
C ASN A 47 -4.76 11.01 1.21
N ALA A 48 -3.99 10.34 0.34
CA ALA A 48 -2.87 9.48 0.71
C ALA A 48 -1.89 10.15 1.69
N GLN A 49 -1.68 11.47 1.56
CA GLN A 49 -0.83 12.26 2.47
C GLN A 49 -1.40 12.30 3.88
N THR A 50 -2.68 12.66 4.00
CA THR A 50 -3.40 12.71 5.27
C THR A 50 -3.47 11.34 5.93
N VAL A 51 -3.67 10.29 5.12
CA VAL A 51 -3.73 8.91 5.62
C VAL A 51 -2.38 8.47 6.17
N TYR A 52 -1.28 8.78 5.45
CA TYR A 52 0.09 8.53 5.90
C TYR A 52 0.39 9.21 7.25
N GLU A 53 0.11 10.51 7.36
CA GLU A 53 0.36 11.27 8.60
C GLU A 53 -0.41 10.70 9.79
N ARG A 54 -1.66 10.29 9.57
CA ARG A 54 -2.49 9.68 10.61
C ARG A 54 -1.93 8.35 11.10
N TYR A 55 -1.47 7.49 10.19
CA TYR A 55 -0.84 6.21 10.57
C TYR A 55 0.51 6.40 11.28
N MET A 56 1.30 7.40 10.89
CA MET A 56 2.53 7.74 11.60
C MET A 56 2.26 8.19 13.03
N GLN A 57 1.20 8.97 13.26
CA GLN A 57 0.79 9.36 14.61
C GLN A 57 0.34 8.14 15.43
N LEU A 58 -0.54 7.30 14.87
CA LEU A 58 -1.02 6.10 15.55
C LEU A 58 0.12 5.13 15.90
N ALA A 59 1.13 5.01 15.03
CA ALA A 59 2.32 4.20 15.31
C ALA A 59 3.12 4.72 16.51
N ARG A 60 3.28 6.05 16.63
CA ARG A 60 3.97 6.68 17.77
C ARG A 60 3.18 6.46 19.05
N ASP A 61 1.87 6.64 19.00
CA ASP A 61 0.99 6.45 20.15
C ASP A 61 1.01 4.98 20.63
N ALA A 62 0.92 4.01 19.71
CA ALA A 62 1.03 2.58 20.02
C ALA A 62 2.41 2.19 20.58
N SER A 63 3.48 2.77 20.03
CA SER A 63 4.84 2.56 20.54
C SER A 63 5.01 3.13 21.96
N ALA A 64 4.41 4.29 22.25
CA ALA A 64 4.44 4.91 23.57
C ALA A 64 3.57 4.14 24.58
N ALA A 65 2.49 3.52 24.14
CA ALA A 65 1.64 2.63 24.93
C ALA A 65 2.28 1.25 25.21
N GLY A 66 3.40 0.92 24.56
CA GLY A 66 4.11 -0.35 24.71
C GLY A 66 3.59 -1.49 23.84
N ASP A 67 2.60 -1.22 22.97
CA ASP A 67 2.07 -2.21 22.03
C ASP A 67 2.88 -2.21 20.73
N ARG A 68 3.97 -2.98 20.73
CA ARG A 68 4.90 -3.08 19.61
C ARG A 68 4.28 -3.72 18.37
N VAL A 69 3.40 -4.71 18.54
CA VAL A 69 2.75 -5.40 17.41
C VAL A 69 1.80 -4.44 16.71
N LEU A 70 1.06 -3.65 17.46
CA LEU A 70 0.17 -2.64 16.90
C LEU A 70 0.96 -1.51 16.22
N ALA A 71 2.07 -1.06 16.82
CA ALA A 71 2.96 -0.06 16.22
C ALA A 71 3.56 -0.52 14.88
N GLU A 72 3.97 -1.79 14.78
CA GLU A 72 4.44 -2.41 13.53
C GLU A 72 3.33 -2.46 12.47
N ASN A 73 2.11 -2.81 12.86
CA ASN A 73 0.98 -2.80 11.95
C ASN A 73 0.71 -1.39 11.40
N TYR A 74 0.71 -0.36 12.26
CA TYR A 74 0.52 1.02 11.81
C TYR A 74 1.66 1.52 10.93
N THR A 75 2.91 1.16 11.23
CA THR A 75 4.05 1.54 10.40
C THR A 75 3.99 0.89 9.01
N GLN A 76 3.55 -0.36 8.90
CA GLN A 76 3.30 -0.98 7.59
C GLN A 76 2.22 -0.24 6.79
N HIS A 77 1.16 0.25 7.45
CA HIS A 77 0.12 1.05 6.79
C HIS A 77 0.68 2.40 6.33
N ALA A 78 1.44 3.09 7.18
CA ALA A 78 2.13 4.33 6.79
C ALA A 78 3.05 4.09 5.58
N GLU A 79 3.83 3.01 5.61
CA GLU A 79 4.75 2.61 4.54
C GLU A 79 4.03 2.38 3.20
N HIS A 80 2.86 1.73 3.25
CA HIS A 80 2.01 1.55 2.08
C HIS A 80 1.59 2.90 1.46
N TYR A 81 1.06 3.82 2.26
CA TYR A 81 0.63 5.13 1.74
C TYR A 81 1.79 6.01 1.30
N PHE A 82 2.96 5.87 1.91
CA PHE A 82 4.18 6.52 1.44
C PHE A 82 4.58 6.05 0.03
N ARG A 83 4.52 4.74 -0.25
CA ARG A 83 4.75 4.21 -1.61
C ARG A 83 3.71 4.75 -2.60
N VAL A 84 2.44 4.83 -2.20
CA VAL A 84 1.35 5.38 -3.04
C VAL A 84 1.61 6.85 -3.36
N LEU A 85 2.01 7.66 -2.38
CA LEU A 85 2.38 9.07 -2.58
C LEU A 85 3.52 9.23 -3.58
N ARG A 86 4.55 8.39 -3.46
CA ARG A 86 5.69 8.40 -4.38
C ARG A 86 5.30 8.00 -5.81
N ALA A 87 4.34 7.10 -5.96
CA ALA A 87 3.79 6.71 -7.26
C ALA A 87 2.88 7.80 -7.85
N LEU A 88 2.22 8.59 -7.00
CA LEU A 88 1.40 9.75 -7.36
C LEU A 88 2.22 10.95 -7.79
N GLN A 89 3.41 11.13 -7.21
CA GLN A 89 4.33 12.16 -7.68
C GLN A 89 4.84 11.79 -9.07
N PRO A 90 4.59 12.62 -10.10
CA PRO A 90 5.17 12.37 -11.41
C PRO A 90 6.69 12.36 -11.24
N GLN A 91 7.33 11.25 -11.58
CA GLN A 91 8.76 11.24 -11.89
C GLN A 91 8.90 12.14 -13.11
N ARG A 92 9.14 13.44 -12.90
CA ARG A 92 9.49 14.35 -14.00
C ARG A 92 10.70 13.73 -14.67
N PRO A 93 10.58 13.22 -15.90
CA PRO A 93 11.72 12.62 -16.56
C PRO A 93 12.75 13.73 -16.73
N VAL A 94 14.03 13.43 -16.52
CA VAL A 94 15.14 14.40 -16.65
C VAL A 94 15.11 15.13 -18.01
N SER A 95 14.52 14.49 -19.04
CA SER A 95 14.26 15.10 -20.35
C SER A 95 13.36 16.34 -20.33
N GLU A 96 12.37 16.44 -19.44
CA GLU A 96 11.54 17.65 -19.29
C GLU A 96 12.30 18.82 -18.66
N ILE A 97 13.28 18.52 -17.79
CA ILE A 97 14.12 19.54 -17.15
C ILE A 97 15.10 20.12 -18.17
N ALA A 98 15.73 19.26 -18.97
CA ALA A 98 16.68 19.66 -20.02
C ALA A 98 16.04 20.47 -21.17
N GLN A 99 14.78 20.22 -21.51
CA GLN A 99 14.09 20.94 -22.59
C GLN A 99 13.73 22.38 -22.22
N ARG A 100 13.63 22.71 -20.93
CA ARG A 100 13.27 24.06 -20.46
C ARG A 100 14.48 25.02 -20.41
N GLU A 101 15.69 24.49 -20.27
CA GLU A 101 16.92 25.31 -20.28
C GLU A 101 17.41 25.66 -21.70
N LEU A 102 16.95 24.95 -22.74
CA LEU A 102 17.38 25.20 -24.13
C LEU A 102 16.48 26.22 -24.87
N ALA A 103 15.45 26.73 -24.20
CA ALA A 103 14.46 27.67 -24.75
C ALA A 103 14.49 29.06 -24.09
N GLY A 104 15.54 29.39 -23.34
CA GLY A 104 15.85 30.73 -22.82
C GLY A 104 17.08 31.30 -23.50
#